data_AF-A0A1F7FRN6-F1
#
_entry.id   AF-A0A1F7FRN6-F1
#
_cell.length_a   1.000
_cell.length_b   1.000
_cell.length_c   1.000
_cell.angle_alpha   90.00
_cell.angle_beta   90.00
_cell.angle_gamma   90.00
#
_symmetry.space_group_name_H-M   'P 1'
#
loop_
_entity.id
_entity.type
_entity.pdbx_description
1 polymer ?
#
loop_
_entity_poly.entity_id
_entity_poly.type
_entity_poly.pdbx_seq_one_letter_code
_entity_poly.pdbx_strand_id
1 'polypeptide(L)'
;MIKKILTFVAATLVVVSMFPSLYSGDPGITGLIVKDRERYYHRLKDMRVKDPQNAELSYQIANLYYSLEMEDEAIKEYRRTLSIKPDHSPAKWFLARVLVSKGYLEEAFWHIRDLISANGENPELYARAGEILVKMDQHEVAKEYFNRYDELKYGEKNGADPVPSHTKPNRGAWKEYFY
;
A
#
# COMPACT_ATOMS: atom_id res chain seq x y z
N MET A 1 15.37 -22.06 -14.71
CA MET A 1 14.94 -21.30 -13.50
C MET A 1 16.07 -21.15 -12.46
N ILE A 2 16.88 -22.19 -12.24
CA ILE A 2 18.02 -22.20 -11.27
C ILE A 2 19.14 -21.19 -11.59
N LYS A 3 19.42 -20.92 -12.88
CA LYS A 3 20.48 -19.98 -13.29
C LYS A 3 20.23 -18.51 -12.87
N LYS A 4 18.96 -18.06 -12.78
CA LYS A 4 18.63 -16.66 -12.40
C LYS A 4 18.78 -16.41 -10.90
N ILE A 5 18.51 -17.43 -10.07
CA ILE A 5 18.71 -17.38 -8.62
C ILE A 5 20.21 -17.36 -8.30
N LEU A 6 21.01 -18.16 -9.02
CA LEU A 6 22.46 -18.19 -8.85
C LEU A 6 23.14 -16.86 -9.18
N THR A 7 22.67 -16.15 -10.22
CA THR A 7 23.16 -14.80 -10.56
C THR A 7 22.76 -13.74 -9.53
N PHE A 8 21.61 -13.88 -8.87
CA PHE A 8 21.17 -12.94 -7.84
C PHE A 8 21.98 -13.09 -6.54
N VAL A 9 22.27 -14.34 -6.13
CA VAL A 9 23.13 -14.64 -4.98
C VAL A 9 24.58 -14.20 -5.22
N ALA A 10 25.07 -14.32 -6.45
CA ALA A 10 26.41 -13.82 -6.80
C ALA A 10 26.48 -12.28 -6.79
N ALA A 11 25.42 -11.59 -7.25
CA ALA A 11 25.39 -10.13 -7.26
C ALA A 11 25.37 -9.52 -5.86
N THR A 12 24.64 -10.12 -4.92
CA THR A 12 24.61 -9.64 -3.52
C THR A 12 25.96 -9.83 -2.82
N LEU A 13 26.64 -10.96 -3.05
CA LEU A 13 27.98 -11.22 -2.50
C LEU A 13 29.03 -10.22 -3.01
N VAL A 14 28.96 -9.84 -4.29
CA VAL A 14 29.90 -8.85 -4.86
C VAL A 14 29.66 -7.45 -4.30
N VAL A 15 28.39 -7.03 -4.14
CA VAL A 15 28.05 -5.71 -3.57
C VAL A 15 28.51 -5.59 -2.11
N VAL A 16 28.37 -6.66 -1.32
CA VAL A 16 28.85 -6.71 0.07
C VAL A 16 30.38 -6.56 0.15
N SER A 17 31.11 -7.11 -0.82
CA SER A 17 32.58 -6.98 -0.87
C SER A 17 33.08 -5.61 -1.35
N MET A 18 32.28 -4.91 -2.18
CA MET A 18 32.69 -3.64 -2.79
C MET A 18 32.35 -2.41 -1.94
N PHE A 19 31.39 -2.51 -1.01
CA PHE A 19 31.00 -1.39 -0.16
C PHE A 19 30.91 -1.77 1.34
N PRO A 20 32.04 -2.09 2.00
CA PRO A 20 32.06 -2.42 3.43
C PRO A 20 31.54 -1.28 4.32
N SER A 21 31.63 -0.04 3.86
CA SER A 21 31.17 1.16 4.58
C SER A 21 29.64 1.29 4.64
N LEU A 22 28.88 0.53 3.83
CA LEU A 22 27.42 0.47 3.97
C LEU A 22 26.97 -0.45 5.13
N TYR A 23 27.88 -1.26 5.69
CA TYR A 23 27.62 -2.26 6.73
C TYR A 23 28.33 -1.93 8.06
N SER A 24 28.51 -0.65 8.40
CA SER A 24 28.86 -0.25 9.76
C SER A 24 27.67 -0.28 10.73
N GLY A 25 26.75 -1.23 10.54
CA GLY A 25 25.62 -1.51 11.41
C GLY A 25 25.68 -2.98 11.83
N ASP A 26 25.66 -3.22 13.13
CA ASP A 26 25.84 -4.51 13.81
C ASP A 26 25.33 -5.74 13.01
N PRO A 27 26.22 -6.64 12.52
CA PRO A 27 25.84 -7.80 11.72
C PRO A 27 24.96 -8.81 12.49
N GLY A 28 24.86 -8.70 13.82
CA GLY A 28 23.96 -9.52 14.62
C GLY A 28 22.48 -9.22 14.39
N ILE A 29 22.12 -7.94 14.24
CA ILE A 29 20.71 -7.52 14.14
C ILE A 29 20.18 -7.75 12.73
N THR A 30 20.97 -7.45 11.70
CA THR A 30 20.60 -7.68 10.29
C THR A 30 20.50 -9.17 9.97
N GLY A 31 21.41 -10.01 10.47
CA GLY A 31 21.34 -11.46 10.29
C GLY A 31 20.12 -12.12 10.94
N LEU A 32 19.73 -11.68 12.15
CA LEU A 32 18.53 -12.19 12.84
C LEU A 32 17.24 -11.78 12.12
N ILE A 33 17.13 -10.50 11.73
CA ILE A 33 15.95 -9.99 11.00
C ILE A 33 15.79 -10.70 9.64
N VAL A 34 16.88 -10.96 8.91
CA VAL A 34 16.82 -11.66 7.62
C VAL A 34 16.48 -13.14 7.82
N LYS A 35 17.10 -13.83 8.78
CA LYS A 35 16.86 -15.25 9.06
C LYS A 35 15.42 -15.53 9.49
N ASP A 36 14.83 -14.63 10.27
CA ASP A 36 13.44 -14.76 10.69
C ASP A 36 12.47 -14.53 9.52
N ARG A 37 12.78 -13.61 8.60
CA ARG A 37 11.98 -13.39 7.38
C ARG A 37 12.07 -14.55 6.39
N GLU A 38 13.24 -15.12 6.16
CA GLU A 38 13.40 -16.30 5.29
C GLU A 38 12.65 -17.51 5.85
N ARG A 39 12.80 -17.78 7.16
CA ARG A 39 12.04 -18.84 7.84
C ARG A 39 10.54 -18.62 7.72
N TYR A 40 10.09 -17.39 7.90
CA TYR A 40 8.68 -17.02 7.76
C TYR A 40 8.19 -17.24 6.31
N TYR A 41 8.95 -16.82 5.31
CA TYR A 41 8.65 -17.06 3.90
C TYR A 41 8.53 -18.56 3.57
N HIS A 42 9.48 -19.38 4.03
CA HIS A 42 9.43 -20.83 3.85
C HIS A 42 8.19 -21.45 4.48
N ARG A 43 7.82 -21.03 5.69
CA ARG A 43 6.58 -21.47 6.35
C ARG A 43 5.34 -21.13 5.52
N LEU A 44 5.25 -19.91 5.00
CA LEU A 44 4.11 -19.50 4.16
C LEU A 44 4.04 -20.32 2.86
N LYS A 45 5.19 -20.67 2.26
CA LYS A 45 5.25 -21.56 1.11
C LYS A 45 4.74 -22.98 1.40
N ASP A 46 5.16 -23.56 2.51
CA ASP A 46 4.70 -24.90 2.92
C ASP A 46 3.20 -24.91 3.20
N MET A 47 2.68 -23.84 3.82
CA MET A 47 1.24 -23.66 4.01
C MET A 47 0.51 -23.56 2.67
N ARG A 48 1.08 -22.87 1.67
CA ARG A 48 0.44 -22.67 0.36
C ARG A 48 0.38 -23.95 -0.44
N VAL A 49 1.35 -24.86 -0.26
CA VAL A 49 1.29 -26.19 -0.86
C VAL A 49 0.10 -26.99 -0.32
N LYS A 50 -0.20 -26.84 0.98
CA LYS A 50 -1.33 -27.54 1.63
C LYS A 50 -2.68 -26.90 1.29
N ASP A 51 -2.71 -25.58 1.14
CA ASP A 51 -3.93 -24.83 0.85
C ASP A 51 -3.66 -23.72 -0.20
N PRO A 52 -3.69 -24.06 -1.50
CA PRO A 52 -3.30 -23.14 -2.58
C PRO A 52 -4.37 -22.08 -2.89
N GLN A 53 -5.59 -22.24 -2.37
CA GLN A 53 -6.72 -21.33 -2.57
C GLN A 53 -7.02 -20.50 -1.31
N ASN A 54 -6.04 -20.35 -0.44
CA ASN A 54 -6.16 -19.50 0.74
C ASN A 54 -5.85 -18.04 0.41
N ALA A 55 -6.89 -17.20 0.37
CA ALA A 55 -6.76 -15.77 0.10
C ALA A 55 -5.94 -15.04 1.17
N GLU A 56 -6.13 -15.40 2.45
CA GLU A 56 -5.44 -14.79 3.59
C GLU A 56 -3.95 -15.14 3.57
N LEU A 57 -3.60 -16.38 3.23
CA LEU A 57 -2.21 -16.78 3.08
C LEU A 57 -1.53 -16.01 1.92
N SER A 58 -2.21 -15.87 0.79
CA SER A 58 -1.70 -15.08 -0.34
C SER A 58 -1.50 -13.61 0.06
N TYR A 59 -2.40 -13.06 0.88
CA TYR A 59 -2.30 -11.70 1.41
C TYR A 59 -1.11 -11.55 2.37
N GLN A 60 -0.86 -12.52 3.24
CA GLN A 60 0.31 -12.52 4.13
C GLN A 60 1.63 -12.58 3.35
N ILE A 61 1.68 -13.39 2.27
CA ILE A 61 2.84 -13.44 1.38
C ILE A 61 3.02 -12.08 0.67
N ALA A 62 1.93 -11.44 0.22
CA ALA A 62 1.97 -10.11 -0.39
C ALA A 62 2.52 -9.05 0.58
N ASN A 63 2.05 -9.05 1.83
CA ASN A 63 2.55 -8.16 2.89
C ASN A 63 4.04 -8.38 3.18
N LEU A 64 4.49 -9.64 3.17
CA LEU A 64 5.90 -9.96 3.33
C LEU A 64 6.73 -9.39 2.17
N TYR A 65 6.30 -9.59 0.92
CA TYR A 65 6.97 -9.00 -0.24
C TYR A 65 6.97 -7.47 -0.19
N TYR A 66 5.86 -6.87 0.21
CA TYR A 66 5.76 -5.43 0.40
C TYR A 66 6.76 -4.91 1.45
N SER A 67 6.90 -5.61 2.59
CA SER A 67 7.87 -5.26 3.64
C SER A 67 9.34 -5.47 3.25
N LEU A 68 9.57 -6.18 2.14
CA LEU A 68 10.88 -6.41 1.53
C LEU A 68 11.13 -5.48 0.34
N GLU A 69 10.23 -4.51 0.10
CA GLU A 69 10.28 -3.58 -1.04
C GLU A 69 10.23 -4.30 -2.41
N MET A 70 9.81 -5.57 -2.42
CA MET A 70 9.59 -6.38 -3.61
C MET A 70 8.18 -6.11 -4.16
N GLU A 71 7.97 -4.88 -4.63
CA GLU A 71 6.64 -4.37 -5.01
C GLU A 71 5.97 -5.17 -6.13
N ASP A 72 6.73 -5.64 -7.13
CA ASP A 72 6.18 -6.39 -8.26
C ASP A 72 5.67 -7.78 -7.83
N GLU A 73 6.37 -8.42 -6.89
CA GLU A 73 5.92 -9.66 -6.25
C GLU A 73 4.72 -9.44 -5.34
N ALA A 74 4.71 -8.33 -4.58
CA ALA A 74 3.58 -7.96 -3.74
C ALA A 74 2.30 -7.76 -4.58
N ILE A 75 2.38 -7.04 -5.70
CA ILE A 75 1.25 -6.85 -6.63
C ILE A 75 0.69 -8.19 -7.10
N LYS A 76 1.56 -9.15 -7.50
CA LYS A 76 1.13 -10.47 -7.98
C LYS A 76 0.34 -11.22 -6.91
N GLU A 77 0.82 -11.20 -5.67
CA GLU A 77 0.18 -11.92 -4.57
C GLU A 77 -1.09 -11.20 -4.06
N TYR A 78 -1.14 -9.87 -4.05
CA TYR A 78 -2.39 -9.14 -3.79
C TYR A 78 -3.45 -9.42 -4.86
N ARG A 79 -3.07 -9.42 -6.15
CA ARG A 79 -3.98 -9.81 -7.24
C ARG A 79 -4.45 -11.26 -7.08
N ARG A 80 -3.58 -12.16 -6.62
CA ARG A 80 -3.97 -13.54 -6.29
C ARG A 80 -5.00 -13.58 -5.17
N THR A 81 -4.79 -12.84 -4.08
CA THR A 81 -5.79 -12.69 -3.01
C THR A 81 -7.14 -12.24 -3.58
N LEU A 82 -7.16 -11.22 -4.43
CA LEU A 82 -8.39 -10.70 -5.03
C LEU A 82 -9.02 -11.66 -6.05
N SER A 83 -8.24 -12.52 -6.71
CA SER A 83 -8.77 -13.57 -7.59
C SER A 83 -9.51 -14.67 -6.81
N ILE A 84 -9.09 -14.93 -5.56
CA ILE A 84 -9.70 -15.93 -4.68
C ILE A 84 -10.86 -15.30 -3.89
N LYS A 85 -10.65 -14.09 -3.37
CA LYS A 85 -11.60 -13.35 -2.56
C LYS A 85 -11.74 -11.91 -3.09
N PRO A 86 -12.66 -11.67 -4.04
CA PRO A 86 -12.82 -10.36 -4.70
C PRO A 86 -13.22 -9.22 -3.76
N ASP A 87 -13.82 -9.50 -2.60
CA ASP A 87 -14.27 -8.51 -1.60
C ASP A 87 -13.22 -8.25 -0.50
N HIS A 88 -11.98 -8.70 -0.66
CA HIS A 88 -10.93 -8.57 0.36
C HIS A 88 -10.42 -7.11 0.48
N SER A 89 -11.11 -6.28 1.28
CA SER A 89 -10.83 -4.86 1.41
C SER A 89 -9.38 -4.50 1.75
N PRO A 90 -8.69 -5.17 2.70
CA PRO A 90 -7.28 -4.88 2.96
C PRO A 90 -6.37 -5.10 1.74
N ALA A 91 -6.67 -6.09 0.90
CA ALA A 91 -5.84 -6.38 -0.27
C ALA A 91 -6.04 -5.34 -1.36
N LYS A 92 -7.27 -4.84 -1.57
CA LYS A 92 -7.54 -3.70 -2.46
C LYS A 92 -6.79 -2.44 -2.01
N TRP A 93 -6.82 -2.16 -0.71
CA TRP A 93 -6.14 -1.00 -0.12
C TRP A 93 -4.62 -1.06 -0.33
N PHE A 94 -3.98 -2.16 0.05
CA PHE A 94 -2.53 -2.30 -0.11
C PHE A 94 -2.11 -2.43 -1.57
N LEU A 95 -2.89 -3.11 -2.41
CA LEU A 95 -2.64 -3.15 -3.85
C LEU A 95 -2.69 -1.75 -4.44
N ALA A 96 -3.74 -0.96 -4.16
CA ALA A 96 -3.82 0.42 -4.62
C ALA A 96 -2.61 1.25 -4.19
N ARG A 97 -2.16 1.10 -2.93
CA ARG A 97 -0.96 1.78 -2.42
C ARG A 97 0.29 1.46 -3.24
N VAL A 98 0.53 0.18 -3.54
CA VAL A 98 1.70 -0.24 -4.34
C VAL A 98 1.55 0.16 -5.81
N LEU A 99 0.34 0.11 -6.36
CA LEU A 99 0.08 0.59 -7.73
C LEU A 99 0.38 2.08 -7.88
N VAL A 100 0.09 2.90 -6.86
CA VAL A 100 0.45 4.32 -6.83
C VAL A 100 1.96 4.55 -6.86
N SER A 101 2.74 3.80 -6.08
CA SER A 101 4.22 3.93 -6.10
C SER A 101 4.81 3.54 -7.46
N LYS A 102 4.17 2.59 -8.16
CA LYS A 102 4.56 2.14 -9.50
C LYS A 102 3.99 3.01 -10.64
N GLY A 103 3.14 3.99 -10.35
CA GLY A 103 2.52 4.86 -11.35
C GLY A 103 1.33 4.26 -12.10
N TYR A 104 0.80 3.10 -11.67
CA TYR A 104 -0.42 2.50 -12.23
C TYR A 104 -1.67 3.15 -11.61
N LEU A 105 -1.87 4.44 -11.87
CA LEU A 105 -2.80 5.30 -11.14
C LEU A 105 -4.27 4.95 -11.42
N GLU A 106 -4.63 4.61 -12.66
CA GLU A 106 -6.00 4.26 -13.03
C GLU A 106 -6.48 2.98 -12.32
N GLU A 107 -5.63 1.96 -12.26
CA GLU A 107 -5.93 0.70 -11.58
C GLU A 107 -6.00 0.92 -10.06
N ALA A 108 -5.10 1.73 -9.50
CA ALA A 108 -5.15 2.12 -8.09
C ALA A 108 -6.47 2.82 -7.75
N PHE A 109 -6.88 3.79 -8.58
CA PHE A 109 -8.14 4.51 -8.40
C PHE A 109 -9.35 3.58 -8.48
N TRP A 110 -9.35 2.61 -9.39
CA TRP A 110 -10.41 1.62 -9.50
C TRP A 110 -10.59 0.83 -8.20
N HIS A 111 -9.51 0.36 -7.59
CA HIS A 111 -9.56 -0.36 -6.31
C HIS A 111 -10.06 0.51 -5.15
N ILE A 112 -9.64 1.78 -5.09
CA ILE A 112 -10.13 2.72 -4.06
C ILE A 112 -11.61 3.04 -4.27
N ARG A 113 -12.06 3.24 -5.51
CA ARG A 113 -13.47 3.47 -5.82
C ARG A 113 -14.36 2.30 -5.40
N ASP A 114 -13.88 1.07 -5.63
CA ASP A 114 -14.59 -0.13 -5.21
C ASP A 114 -14.70 -0.23 -3.67
N LEU A 115 -13.65 0.18 -2.94
CA LEU A 115 -13.71 0.32 -1.48
C LEU A 115 -14.72 1.39 -1.04
N ILE A 116 -14.80 2.52 -1.74
CA ILE A 116 -15.79 3.58 -1.46
C ILE A 116 -17.20 3.06 -1.68
N SER A 117 -17.44 2.29 -2.75
CA SER A 117 -18.75 1.68 -3.01
C SER A 117 -19.17 0.71 -1.89
N ALA A 118 -18.21 0.00 -1.29
CA ALA A 118 -18.48 -0.92 -0.18
C ALA A 118 -18.61 -0.23 1.19
N ASN A 119 -17.87 0.86 1.42
CA ASN A 119 -17.89 1.61 2.69
C ASN A 119 -17.73 3.12 2.44
N GLY A 120 -18.82 3.74 1.95
CA GLY A 120 -18.84 5.15 1.57
C GLY A 120 -18.79 6.15 2.73
N GLU A 121 -18.78 5.68 3.99
CA GLU A 121 -18.68 6.51 5.19
C GLU A 121 -17.25 6.63 5.71
N ASN A 122 -16.28 5.91 5.13
CA ASN A 122 -14.89 6.03 5.53
C ASN A 122 -14.21 7.23 4.83
N PRO A 123 -13.92 8.34 5.52
CA PRO A 123 -13.31 9.52 4.91
C PRO A 123 -11.96 9.19 4.27
N GLU A 124 -11.15 8.33 4.88
CA GLU A 124 -9.78 8.04 4.43
C GLU A 124 -9.71 7.44 3.01
N LEU A 125 -10.79 6.81 2.55
CA LEU A 125 -10.89 6.33 1.17
C LEU A 125 -11.00 7.50 0.17
N TYR A 126 -11.72 8.56 0.52
CA TYR A 126 -11.84 9.75 -0.31
C TYR A 126 -10.55 10.57 -0.32
N ALA A 127 -9.83 10.63 0.80
CA ALA A 127 -8.49 11.23 0.83
C ALA A 127 -7.53 10.50 -0.14
N ARG A 128 -7.49 9.16 -0.09
CA ARG A 128 -6.68 8.38 -1.04
C ARG A 128 -7.10 8.58 -2.50
N ALA A 129 -8.40 8.59 -2.78
CA ALA A 129 -8.89 8.85 -4.13
C ALA A 129 -8.45 10.23 -4.63
N GLY A 130 -8.56 11.27 -3.80
CA GLY A 130 -8.07 12.61 -4.10
C GLY A 130 -6.57 12.65 -4.39
N GLU A 131 -5.74 12.02 -3.55
CA GLU A 131 -4.29 11.92 -3.78
C GLU A 131 -3.94 11.24 -5.11
N ILE A 132 -4.65 10.17 -5.48
CA ILE A 132 -4.46 9.48 -6.77
C ILE A 132 -4.84 10.39 -7.94
N LEU A 133 -6.00 11.06 -7.86
CA LEU A 133 -6.48 11.98 -8.89
C LEU A 133 -5.53 13.17 -9.08
N VAL A 134 -4.92 13.67 -8.01
CA VAL A 134 -3.86 14.69 -8.09
C VAL A 134 -2.67 14.19 -8.89
N LYS A 135 -2.21 12.95 -8.63
CA LYS A 135 -1.11 12.35 -9.42
C LYS A 135 -1.48 12.11 -10.88
N MET A 136 -2.77 12.00 -11.19
CA MET A 136 -3.31 11.88 -12.56
C MET A 136 -3.56 13.24 -13.23
N ASP A 137 -3.20 14.37 -12.61
CA ASP A 137 -3.48 15.74 -13.10
C ASP A 137 -5.00 16.07 -13.16
N GLN A 138 -5.84 15.29 -12.49
CA GLN A 138 -7.30 15.46 -12.45
C GLN A 138 -7.74 16.33 -11.28
N HIS A 139 -7.20 17.54 -11.19
CA HIS A 139 -7.34 18.41 -10.02
C HIS A 139 -8.79 18.80 -9.69
N GLU A 140 -9.62 19.08 -10.70
CA GLU A 140 -11.02 19.45 -10.47
C GLU A 140 -11.82 18.31 -9.84
N VAL A 141 -11.64 17.08 -10.33
CA VAL A 141 -12.27 15.89 -9.74
C VAL A 141 -11.72 15.60 -8.35
N ALA A 142 -10.41 15.78 -8.14
CA ALA A 142 -9.79 15.56 -6.83
C ALA A 142 -10.42 16.43 -5.72
N LYS A 143 -10.78 17.68 -6.03
CA LYS A 143 -11.47 18.59 -5.10
C LYS A 143 -12.80 18.01 -4.61
N GLU A 144 -13.57 17.34 -5.47
CA GLU A 144 -14.84 16.72 -5.07
C GLU A 144 -14.62 15.63 -4.02
N TYR A 145 -13.59 14.80 -4.19
CA TYR A 145 -13.22 13.77 -3.22
C TYR A 145 -12.71 14.37 -1.90
N PHE A 146 -11.91 15.43 -1.94
CA PHE A 146 -11.46 16.11 -0.72
C PHE A 146 -12.60 16.80 0.03
N ASN A 147 -13.55 17.42 -0.68
CA ASN A 147 -14.76 17.96 -0.06
C ASN A 147 -15.55 16.86 0.65
N ARG A 148 -15.68 15.68 0.02
CA ARG A 148 -16.37 14.54 0.63
C ARG A 148 -15.65 13.99 1.86
N TYR A 149 -14.32 13.96 1.84
CA TYR A 149 -13.50 13.66 3.02
C TYR A 149 -13.79 14.63 4.16
N ASP A 150 -13.78 15.95 3.89
CA ASP A 150 -14.02 16.97 4.90
C ASP A 150 -15.45 16.92 5.47
N GLU A 151 -16.46 16.68 4.62
CA GLU A 151 -17.84 16.45 5.05
C GLU A 151 -17.96 15.26 6.01
N LEU A 152 -17.32 14.14 5.71
CA LEU A 152 -17.41 12.93 6.53
C LEU A 152 -16.62 13.07 7.85
N LYS A 153 -15.52 13.83 7.85
CA LYS A 153 -14.63 13.99 9.01
C LYS A 153 -15.04 15.14 9.94
N TYR A 154 -15.57 16.22 9.37
CA TYR A 154 -15.84 17.48 10.08
C TYR A 154 -17.28 18.00 9.88
N GLY A 155 -18.07 17.42 8.98
CA GLY A 155 -19.50 17.71 8.88
C GLY A 155 -20.22 17.16 10.09
N GLU A 156 -20.68 18.04 10.98
CA GLU A 156 -21.39 17.70 12.19
C GLU A 156 -22.55 16.72 11.92
N LYS A 157 -22.61 15.62 12.68
CA LYS A 157 -23.86 14.86 12.84
C LYS A 157 -24.82 15.75 13.64
N ASN A 158 -25.63 16.53 12.93
CA ASN A 158 -26.65 17.48 13.40
C ASN A 158 -27.12 17.27 14.87
N GLY A 159 -26.89 18.30 15.70
CA GLY A 159 -27.54 18.42 17.01
C GLY A 159 -27.01 19.51 17.93
N ALA A 160 -25.82 20.07 17.70
CA ALA A 160 -25.31 21.22 18.45
C ALA A 160 -25.29 22.45 17.53
N ASP A 161 -25.65 23.60 18.09
CA ASP A 161 -25.68 24.88 17.39
C ASP A 161 -24.41 25.12 16.56
N PRO A 162 -24.51 25.76 15.38
CA PRO A 162 -23.38 25.98 14.50
C PRO A 162 -22.25 26.65 15.29
N VAL A 163 -21.12 25.95 15.40
CA VAL A 163 -19.91 26.53 16.01
C VAL A 163 -19.59 27.82 15.24
N PRO A 164 -19.49 28.98 15.93
CA PRO A 164 -19.23 30.25 15.26
C PRO A 164 -17.98 30.14 14.38
N SER A 165 -18.14 30.64 13.15
CA SER A 165 -17.27 30.49 11.98
C SER A 165 -15.80 30.99 12.09
N HIS A 166 -15.20 31.04 13.27
CA HIS A 166 -13.88 31.63 13.49
C HIS A 166 -12.71 30.65 13.52
N THR A 167 -12.92 29.34 13.30
CA THR A 167 -11.83 28.37 13.14
C THR A 167 -12.11 27.36 12.03
N LYS A 168 -12.46 27.83 10.82
CA LYS A 168 -12.18 27.03 9.63
C LYS A 168 -10.65 26.91 9.53
N PRO A 169 -10.06 25.70 9.42
CA PRO A 169 -8.67 25.61 8.98
C PRO A 169 -8.58 26.34 7.65
N ASN A 170 -7.58 27.20 7.53
CA ASN A 170 -7.37 28.10 6.41
C ASN A 170 -7.69 27.38 5.08
N ARG A 171 -8.69 27.86 4.31
CA ARG A 171 -9.10 27.36 2.98
C ARG A 171 -8.00 27.63 1.92
N GLY A 172 -6.79 27.22 2.24
CA GLY A 172 -5.53 27.50 1.57
C GLY A 172 -4.45 26.46 1.84
N ALA A 173 -4.67 25.48 2.74
CA ALA A 173 -3.70 24.40 2.98
C ALA A 173 -3.48 23.48 1.75
N TRP A 174 -4.41 23.45 0.79
CA TRP A 174 -4.20 22.71 -0.47
C TRP A 174 -3.10 23.30 -1.35
N LYS A 175 -2.72 24.58 -1.15
CA LYS A 175 -1.64 25.20 -1.93
C LYS A 175 -0.25 24.66 -1.57
N GLU A 176 -0.09 24.00 -0.44
CA GLU A 176 1.20 23.43 -0.02
C GLU A 176 1.52 22.07 -0.67
N TYR A 177 0.55 21.47 -1.37
CA TYR A 177 0.73 20.21 -2.11
C TYR A 177 0.99 20.40 -3.61
N PHE A 178 0.99 21.64 -4.11
CA PHE A 178 1.07 21.97 -5.55
C PHE A 178 2.24 22.89 -5.92
N TYR A 179 3.37 22.78 -5.23
CA TYR A 179 4.64 23.40 -5.67
C TYR A 179 5.77 22.38 -5.71
#